data_AF-A0A6P0DPN5-F1
#
_entry.id   AF-A0A6P0DPN5-F1
#
_cell.length_a   1.000
_cell.length_b   1.000
_cell.length_c   1.000
_cell.angle_alpha   90.00
_cell.angle_beta   90.00
_cell.angle_gamma   90.00
#
_symmetry.space_group_name_H-M   'P 1'
#
loop_
_entity.id
_entity.type
_entity.pdbx_description
1 polymer ?
#
loop_
_entity_poly.entity_id
_entity_poly.type
_entity_poly.pdbx_seq_one_letter_code
_entity_poly.pdbx_strand_id
1 'polypeptide(L)'
;MTKGNPTPEVDWKLVVRSLKGTGTTEGRMLVEKAILEAAGLPLRLREARRRLFILTTSVSEGRPAIIETEGGLVCVIALDDLVDVVMERGPTLGEVMKDYR
;
A
#
# COMPACT_ATOMS: atom_id res chain seq x y z
N MET A 1 -8.82 5.61 -31.14
CA MET A 1 -8.26 5.71 -29.78
C MET A 1 -8.99 4.71 -28.90
N THR A 2 -8.43 3.52 -28.72
CA THR A 2 -8.98 2.51 -27.81
C THR A 2 -8.70 2.96 -26.37
N LYS A 3 -9.76 3.22 -25.60
CA LYS A 3 -9.65 3.35 -24.14
C LYS A 3 -9.14 2.00 -23.65
N GLY A 4 -7.84 1.90 -23.33
CA GLY A 4 -7.35 0.75 -22.58
C GLY A 4 -8.17 0.68 -21.30
N ASN A 5 -8.80 -0.46 -21.03
CA ASN A 5 -9.36 -0.70 -19.71
C ASN A 5 -8.24 -0.43 -18.71
N PRO A 6 -8.41 0.47 -17.73
CA PRO A 6 -7.44 0.55 -16.65
C PRO A 6 -7.39 -0.85 -16.04
N THR A 7 -6.21 -1.46 -16.02
CA THR A 7 -5.94 -2.64 -15.21
C THR A 7 -6.54 -2.34 -13.84
N PRO A 8 -7.42 -3.18 -13.28
CA PRO A 8 -8.00 -2.90 -11.97
C PRO A 8 -6.84 -2.61 -11.01
N GLU A 9 -6.82 -1.40 -10.45
CA GLU A 9 -5.81 -0.99 -9.48
C GLU A 9 -5.93 -2.00 -8.33
N VAL A 10 -4.96 -2.90 -8.26
CA VAL A 10 -4.96 -4.00 -7.30
C VAL A 10 -4.86 -3.36 -5.92
N ASP A 11 -5.87 -3.55 -5.08
CA ASP A 11 -5.89 -3.02 -3.73
C ASP A 11 -4.68 -3.58 -2.94
N TRP A 12 -3.73 -2.70 -2.64
CA TRP A 12 -2.49 -3.06 -1.97
C TRP A 12 -2.76 -3.65 -0.58
N LYS A 13 -3.85 -3.26 0.09
CA LYS A 13 -4.26 -3.81 1.39
C LYS A 13 -4.66 -5.27 1.26
N LEU A 14 -5.37 -5.62 0.19
CA LEU A 14 -5.73 -7.01 -0.13
C LEU A 14 -4.49 -7.87 -0.37
N VAL A 15 -3.50 -7.34 -1.10
CA VAL A 15 -2.22 -8.03 -1.32
C VAL A 15 -1.50 -8.26 0.00
N VAL A 16 -1.34 -7.23 0.83
CA VAL A 16 -0.66 -7.35 2.12
C VAL A 16 -1.37 -8.34 3.04
N ARG A 17 -2.70 -8.31 3.11
CA ARG A 17 -3.50 -9.29 3.89
C ARG A 17 -3.29 -10.73 3.41
N SER A 18 -3.16 -10.95 2.10
CA SER A 18 -2.88 -12.29 1.55
C SER A 18 -1.51 -12.84 1.95
N LEU A 19 -0.53 -11.95 2.19
CA LEU A 19 0.85 -12.32 2.49
C LEU A 19 1.12 -12.47 4.00
N LYS A 20 0.31 -11.81 4.84
CA LYS A 20 0.44 -11.77 6.31
C LYS A 20 0.51 -13.15 6.98
N GLY A 21 -0.12 -14.17 6.39
CA GLY A 21 -0.16 -15.54 6.93
C GLY A 21 1.11 -16.38 6.69
N THR A 22 2.02 -15.93 5.82
CA THR A 22 3.17 -16.76 5.40
C THR A 22 4.34 -16.73 6.39
N GLY A 23 4.56 -15.60 7.08
CA GLY A 23 5.64 -15.45 8.07
C GLY A 23 7.06 -15.67 7.53
N THR A 24 7.24 -15.82 6.21
CA THR A 24 8.54 -16.08 5.59
C THR A 24 9.28 -14.79 5.23
N THR A 25 10.59 -14.89 5.00
CA THR A 25 11.41 -13.78 4.50
C THR A 25 10.90 -13.27 3.15
N GLU A 26 10.47 -14.18 2.28
CA GLU A 26 9.87 -13.84 0.99
C GLU A 26 8.54 -13.10 1.18
N GLY A 27 7.70 -13.52 2.13
CA GLY A 27 6.47 -12.84 2.49
C GLY A 27 6.70 -11.41 2.94
N ARG A 28 7.74 -11.18 3.76
CA ARG A 28 8.17 -9.84 4.18
C ARG A 28 8.55 -8.96 2.98
N MET A 29 9.38 -9.48 2.07
CA MET A 29 9.80 -8.74 0.87
C MET A 29 8.62 -8.38 -0.04
N LEU A 30 7.66 -9.29 -0.19
CA LEU A 30 6.48 -9.06 -1.01
C LEU A 30 5.53 -8.01 -0.39
N VAL A 31 5.40 -8.00 0.94
CA VAL A 31 4.64 -6.95 1.65
C VAL A 31 5.30 -5.58 1.45
N GLU A 32 6.62 -5.50 1.64
CA GLU A 32 7.37 -4.26 1.42
C GLU A 32 7.21 -3.75 -0.02
N LYS A 33 7.33 -4.65 -1.00
CA LYS A 33 7.13 -4.32 -2.41
C LYS A 33 5.72 -3.78 -2.69
N ALA A 34 4.68 -4.43 -2.18
CA ALA A 34 3.30 -3.99 -2.39
C ALA A 34 3.05 -2.58 -1.83
N ILE A 35 3.60 -2.27 -0.65
CA ILE A 35 3.49 -0.94 -0.05
C ILE A 35 4.26 0.11 -0.87
N LEU A 36 5.46 -0.22 -1.34
CA LEU A 36 6.26 0.68 -2.18
C LEU A 36 5.60 0.96 -3.53
N GLU A 37 5.02 -0.05 -4.17
CA GLU A 37 4.27 0.11 -5.42
C GLU A 37 3.04 1.01 -5.22
N ALA A 38 2.30 0.82 -4.13
CA ALA A 38 1.14 1.64 -3.80
C ALA A 38 1.50 3.10 -3.48
N ALA A 39 2.63 3.32 -2.81
CA ALA A 39 3.08 4.64 -2.42
C ALA A 39 3.75 5.43 -3.55
N GLY A 40 4.19 4.73 -4.60
CA GLY A 40 4.95 5.32 -5.69
C GLY A 40 6.36 5.73 -5.27
N LEU A 41 6.88 6.81 -5.88
CA LEU A 41 8.27 7.22 -5.67
C LEU A 41 8.50 7.80 -4.26
N PRO A 42 9.50 7.31 -3.52
CA PRO A 42 9.90 7.89 -2.24
C PRO A 42 10.21 9.39 -2.34
N LEU A 43 9.72 10.14 -1.37
CA LEU A 43 9.97 11.58 -1.26
C LEU A 43 11.12 11.84 -0.31
N ARG A 44 12.03 12.73 -0.69
CA ARG A 44 13.01 13.27 0.27
C ARG A 44 12.28 14.00 1.40
N LEU A 45 12.79 13.91 2.63
CA LEU A 45 12.22 14.58 3.80
C LEU A 45 11.89 16.08 3.56
N ARG A 46 12.78 16.81 2.86
CA ARG A 46 12.55 18.23 2.54
C ARG A 46 11.32 18.44 1.65
N GLU A 47 11.07 17.52 0.73
CA GLU A 47 9.93 17.58 -0.18
C GLU A 47 8.64 17.19 0.54
N ALA A 48 8.69 16.11 1.33
CA ALA A 48 7.56 15.68 2.14
C ALA A 48 7.08 16.80 3.07
N ARG A 49 8.01 17.54 3.71
CA ARG A 49 7.68 18.69 4.56
C ARG A 49 6.96 19.80 3.80
N ARG A 50 7.35 20.10 2.55
CA ARG A 50 6.72 21.14 1.74
C ARG A 50 5.32 20.75 1.25
N ARG A 51 5.07 19.45 1.12
CA ARG A 51 3.82 18.89 0.58
C ARG A 51 2.93 18.24 1.63
N LEU A 52 3.17 18.51 2.92
CA LEU A 52 2.52 17.76 4.01
C LEU A 52 1.00 17.70 3.85
N PHE A 53 0.35 18.82 3.52
CA PHE A 53 -1.09 18.88 3.28
C PHE A 53 -1.55 17.91 2.17
N ILE A 54 -0.87 17.93 1.02
CA ILE A 54 -1.20 17.05 -0.12
C ILE A 54 -0.97 15.58 0.26
N LEU A 55 0.12 15.29 0.97
CA LEU A 55 0.40 13.94 1.45
C LEU A 55 -0.65 13.45 2.41
N THR A 56 -1.08 14.27 3.37
CA THR A 56 -2.15 13.89 4.29
C THR A 56 -3.47 13.63 3.59
N THR A 57 -3.84 14.45 2.59
CA THR A 57 -5.05 14.20 1.79
C THR A 57 -4.95 12.88 1.01
N SER A 58 -3.84 12.65 0.30
CA SER A 58 -3.62 11.41 -0.46
C SER A 58 -3.63 10.18 0.45
N VAL A 59 -3.04 10.29 1.64
CA VAL A 59 -3.04 9.22 2.64
C VAL A 59 -4.45 8.93 3.16
N SER A 60 -5.25 9.96 3.42
CA SER A 60 -6.67 9.79 3.78
C SER A 60 -7.52 9.17 2.66
N GLU A 61 -7.08 9.23 1.41
CA GLU A 61 -7.73 8.59 0.26
C GLU A 61 -7.28 7.13 0.03
N GLY A 62 -6.50 6.56 0.95
CA GLY A 62 -6.06 5.16 0.88
C GLY A 62 -4.71 4.93 0.20
N ARG A 63 -4.00 6.01 -0.19
CA ARG A 63 -2.70 5.94 -0.86
C ARG A 63 -1.57 6.26 0.12
N PRO A 64 -0.75 5.28 0.53
CA PRO A 64 0.38 5.53 1.43
C PRO A 64 1.41 6.45 0.78
N ALA A 65 2.29 7.03 1.59
CA ALA A 65 3.44 7.80 1.11
C ALA A 65 4.73 7.30 1.76
N ILE A 66 5.80 7.23 0.97
CA ILE A 66 7.13 6.85 1.47
C ILE A 66 8.02 8.07 1.53
N ILE A 67 8.67 8.28 2.67
CA ILE A 67 9.63 9.35 2.92
C ILE A 67 11.01 8.74 3.14
N GLU A 68 11.97 9.14 2.32
CA GLU A 68 13.38 8.78 2.49
C GLU A 68 14.03 9.71 3.52
N THR A 69 14.63 9.10 4.53
CA THR A 69 15.36 9.76 5.63
C THR A 69 16.75 9.16 5.79
N GLU A 70 17.62 9.79 6.57
CA GLU A 70 18.95 9.25 6.89
C GLU A 70 18.89 7.88 7.61
N GLY A 71 17.80 7.59 8.32
CA GLY A 71 17.57 6.32 9.00
C GLY A 71 16.86 5.26 8.14
N GLY A 72 16.59 5.54 6.86
CA GLY A 72 15.87 4.67 5.95
C GLY A 72 14.50 5.21 5.53
N LEU A 73 13.63 4.30 5.09
CA LEU A 73 12.30 4.63 4.57
C LEU A 73 11.26 4.71 5.72
N VAL A 74 10.48 5.79 5.72
CA VAL A 74 9.35 6.00 6.63
C VAL A 74 8.06 5.96 5.83
N CYS A 75 7.10 5.14 6.25
CA CYS A 75 5.77 5.07 5.63
C CYS A 75 4.79 5.95 6.40
N VAL A 76 4.05 6.79 5.68
CA VAL A 76 2.89 7.51 6.17
C VAL A 76 1.65 6.84 5.59
N ILE A 77 0.74 6.44 6.47
CA ILE A 77 -0.46 5.66 6.16
C ILE A 77 -1.61 6.16 7.03
N ALA A 78 -2.84 6.09 6.54
CA ALA A 78 -4.01 6.42 7.34
C ALA A 78 -4.17 5.39 8.44
N LEU A 79 -4.66 5.84 9.61
CA LEU A 79 -4.88 4.94 10.74
C LEU A 79 -5.84 3.80 10.36
N ASP A 80 -6.91 4.12 9.63
CA ASP A 80 -7.92 3.13 9.24
C ASP A 80 -7.32 2.05 8.32
N ASP A 81 -6.45 2.44 7.37
CA ASP A 81 -5.76 1.47 6.50
C ASP A 81 -4.76 0.62 7.27
N LEU A 82 -4.06 1.19 8.25
CA LEU A 82 -3.19 0.43 9.13
C LEU A 82 -3.99 -0.58 9.95
N VAL A 83 -5.13 -0.17 10.49
CA VAL A 83 -6.04 -1.04 11.25
C VAL A 83 -6.58 -2.16 10.36
N ASP A 84 -7.03 -1.87 9.15
CA ASP A 84 -7.49 -2.86 8.15
C ASP A 84 -6.42 -3.93 7.90
N VAL A 85 -5.18 -3.50 7.62
CA VAL A 85 -4.05 -4.41 7.38
C VAL A 85 -3.69 -5.23 8.64
N VAL A 86 -3.71 -4.64 9.84
CA VAL A 86 -3.19 -5.25 11.07
C VAL A 86 -4.25 -6.09 11.81
N MET A 87 -5.52 -5.70 11.80
CA MET A 87 -6.57 -6.37 12.57
C MET A 87 -7.36 -7.39 11.74
N GLU A 88 -7.63 -7.12 10.46
CA GLU A 88 -8.55 -7.97 9.71
C GLU A 88 -7.85 -9.20 9.09
N ARG A 89 -8.43 -10.38 9.29
CA ARG A 89 -8.38 -11.44 8.26
C ARG A 89 -9.46 -11.10 7.23
N GLY A 90 -9.24 -10.03 6.47
CA GLY A 90 -10.06 -9.76 5.30
C GLY A 90 -9.97 -10.92 4.29
N PRO A 91 -10.88 -10.99 3.31
CA PRO A 91 -10.80 -12.00 2.27
C PRO A 91 -9.44 -11.91 1.59
N THR A 92 -8.85 -13.05 1.28
CA THR A 92 -7.63 -13.13 0.48
C THR A 92 -7.93 -12.84 -0.98
N LEU A 93 -6.93 -12.42 -1.75
CA LEU A 93 -7.09 -12.24 -3.20
C LEU A 93 -7.65 -13.51 -3.88
N GLY A 94 -7.22 -14.69 -3.42
CA GLY A 94 -7.72 -15.96 -3.94
C GLY A 94 -9.19 -16.25 -3.63
N GLU A 95 -9.72 -15.78 -2.51
CA GLU A 95 -11.15 -15.86 -2.19
C GLU A 95 -11.95 -14.89 -3.05
N VAL A 96 -11.50 -13.64 -3.19
CA VAL A 96 -12.14 -12.66 -4.06
C VAL A 96 -12.21 -13.15 -5.50
N MET A 97 -11.13 -13.74 -6.04
CA MET A 97 -11.11 -14.25 -7.41
C MET A 97 -12.06 -15.43 -7.65
N LYS A 98 -12.43 -16.20 -6.62
CA LYS A 98 -13.42 -17.29 -6.76
C LYS A 98 -14.84 -16.75 -6.92
N ASP A 99 -15.14 -15.63 -6.26
CA ASP A 99 -16.47 -15.01 -6.30
C ASP A 99 -16.78 -14.32 -7.65
N TYR A 100 -15.75 -14.09 -8.48
CA TYR A 100 -15.87 -13.49 -9.83
C TYR A 100 -16.07 -14.50 -10.97
N ARG A 101 -16.14 -15.80 -10.67
CA ARG A 101 -16.24 -16.88 -11.67
C ARG A 101 -17.64 -17.47 -11.73
#